data_AF-A0A5A7NK84-F1
#
_entry.id   AF-A0A5A7NK84-F1
#
_cell.length_a   1.000
_cell.length_b   1.000
_cell.length_c   1.000
_cell.angle_alpha   90.00
_cell.angle_beta   90.00
_cell.angle_gamma   90.00
#
_symmetry.space_group_name_H-M   'P 1'
#
loop_
_entity.id
_entity.type
_entity.pdbx_description
1 polymer ?
#
loop_
_entity_poly.entity_id
_entity_poly.type
_entity_poly.pdbx_seq_one_letter_code
_entity_poly.pdbx_strand_id
1 'polypeptide(L)'
;MLMATTLMLISGAVHAQTLEQLRTAPKSAERNTEATIGAYAAGYKAGFLCSALFNGGKTRDQIEADELTGIYPLVEDQARQLQAEIDYQAKRVSVAYDRKRMVTAPSPHSAHGLWPKASAPV
;
A
#
# COMPACT_ATOMS: atom_id res chain seq x y z
N MET A 1 49.55 55.29 8.22
CA MET A 1 48.95 55.77 6.95
C MET A 1 48.36 54.56 6.24
N LEU A 2 47.08 54.64 5.88
CA LEU A 2 46.41 53.94 4.78
C LEU A 2 46.37 52.38 4.84
N MET A 3 45.25 51.65 4.78
CA MET A 3 43.86 51.95 4.41
C MET A 3 42.93 50.96 5.12
N ALA A 4 42.03 51.47 5.96
CA ALA A 4 40.74 50.84 6.19
C ALA A 4 39.82 51.25 5.04
N THR A 5 39.28 50.30 4.28
CA THR A 5 37.94 50.31 3.64
C THR A 5 37.87 49.32 2.48
N THR A 6 37.36 48.12 2.73
CA THR A 6 36.50 47.44 1.75
C THR A 6 35.42 46.67 2.52
N LEU A 7 34.49 47.45 3.06
CA LEU A 7 33.23 46.98 3.61
C LEU A 7 32.34 46.55 2.44
N MET A 8 31.74 45.35 2.57
CA MET A 8 30.47 44.88 2.01
C MET A 8 30.16 45.20 0.54
N LEU A 9 29.94 44.15 -0.28
CA LEU A 9 28.87 44.10 -1.30
C LEU A 9 28.79 42.71 -1.95
N ILE A 10 28.49 41.66 -1.16
CA ILE A 10 27.98 40.39 -1.72
C ILE A 10 26.87 39.76 -0.86
N SER A 11 26.14 40.57 -0.09
CA SER A 11 24.93 40.15 0.64
C SER A 11 23.66 40.63 -0.08
N GLY A 12 23.35 40.06 -1.24
CA GLY A 12 22.18 40.52 -2.01
C GLY A 12 21.38 39.46 -2.77
N ALA A 13 22.00 38.43 -3.35
CA ALA A 13 21.29 37.56 -4.31
C ALA A 13 20.94 36.15 -3.80
N VAL A 14 21.44 35.72 -2.63
CA VAL A 14 21.32 34.31 -2.22
C VAL A 14 20.00 33.98 -1.50
N HIS A 15 19.26 34.98 -0.98
CA HIS A 15 18.07 34.71 -0.15
C HIS A 15 16.72 34.61 -0.90
N ALA A 16 16.67 34.87 -2.20
CA ALA A 16 15.42 34.77 -2.97
C ALA A 16 15.18 33.39 -3.61
N GLN A 17 16.19 32.51 -3.65
CA GLN A 17 16.09 31.22 -4.37
C GLN A 17 15.38 30.11 -3.58
N THR A 18 15.14 30.28 -2.28
CA THR A 18 14.73 29.17 -1.40
C THR A 18 13.25 28.82 -1.45
N LEU A 19 12.38 29.72 -1.93
CA LEU A 19 10.93 29.45 -2.00
C LEU A 19 10.51 28.82 -3.33
N GLU A 20 11.15 29.19 -4.44
CA GLU A 20 10.81 28.63 -5.76
C GLU A 20 11.37 27.20 -5.95
N GLN A 21 12.49 26.89 -5.29
CA GLN A 21 13.03 25.52 -5.22
C GLN A 21 12.13 24.56 -4.44
N LEU A 22 11.38 25.03 -3.43
CA LEU A 22 10.42 24.19 -2.72
C LEU A 22 9.17 23.88 -3.56
N ARG A 23 8.78 24.79 -4.46
CA ARG A 23 7.61 24.62 -5.34
C ARG A 23 7.83 23.67 -6.51
N THR A 24 9.08 23.44 -6.88
CA THR A 24 9.46 22.64 -8.07
C THR A 24 10.06 21.28 -7.72
N ALA A 25 10.01 20.88 -6.44
CA ALA A 25 10.33 19.50 -6.07
C ALA A 25 9.43 18.57 -6.91
N PRO A 26 10.01 17.64 -7.68
CA PRO A 26 9.19 16.69 -8.41
C PRO A 26 8.37 15.93 -7.38
N LYS A 27 7.04 16.10 -7.40
CA LYS A 27 6.15 15.10 -6.84
C LYS A 27 6.53 13.82 -7.58
N SER A 28 7.13 12.86 -6.88
CA SER A 28 7.28 11.51 -7.40
C SER A 28 5.89 11.06 -7.81
N ALA A 29 5.64 10.99 -9.12
CA ALA A 29 4.50 10.26 -9.62
C ALA A 29 4.73 8.81 -9.17
N GLU A 30 4.06 8.38 -8.10
CA GLU A 30 4.20 7.04 -7.56
C GLU A 30 3.84 6.04 -8.65
N ARG A 31 4.88 5.51 -9.30
CA ARG A 31 4.72 4.34 -10.15
C ARG A 31 4.66 3.15 -9.22
N ASN A 32 3.46 2.63 -9.01
CA ASN A 32 3.29 1.36 -8.30
C ASN A 32 4.18 0.31 -8.96
N THR A 33 5.10 -0.28 -8.19
CA THR A 33 5.93 -1.38 -8.67
C THR A 33 5.07 -2.64 -8.80
N GLU A 34 5.53 -3.63 -9.57
CA GLU A 34 4.87 -4.93 -9.63
C GLU A 34 4.70 -5.55 -8.24
N ALA A 35 5.71 -5.41 -7.36
CA ALA A 35 5.62 -5.86 -5.98
C ALA A 35 4.55 -5.11 -5.17
N THR A 36 4.40 -3.81 -5.41
CA THR A 36 3.36 -2.98 -4.77
C THR A 36 1.96 -3.44 -5.21
N ILE A 37 1.76 -3.65 -6.52
CA ILE A 37 0.50 -4.17 -7.07
C ILE A 37 0.23 -5.59 -6.55
N GLY A 38 1.29 -6.43 -6.47
CA GLY A 38 1.38 -7.71 -5.76
C GLY A 38 0.72 -7.68 -4.39
N ALA A 39 1.26 -6.82 -3.52
CA ALA A 39 0.79 -6.66 -2.16
C ALA A 39 -0.66 -6.18 -2.09
N TYR A 40 -1.08 -5.24 -2.95
CA TYR A 40 -2.46 -4.76 -2.98
C TYR A 40 -3.45 -5.85 -3.38
N ALA A 41 -3.16 -6.61 -4.44
CA ALA A 41 -4.01 -7.71 -4.88
C ALA A 41 -4.11 -8.82 -3.82
N ALA A 42 -2.98 -9.19 -3.19
CA ALA A 42 -2.97 -10.17 -2.11
C ALA A 42 -3.76 -9.71 -0.90
N GLY A 43 -3.61 -8.45 -0.49
CA GLY A 43 -4.37 -7.87 0.61
C GLY A 43 -5.87 -7.82 0.33
N TYR A 44 -6.26 -7.46 -0.89
CA TYR A 44 -7.66 -7.47 -1.32
C TYR A 44 -8.25 -8.87 -1.22
N LYS A 45 -7.61 -9.87 -1.85
CA LYS A 45 -8.08 -11.26 -1.81
C LYS A 45 -8.14 -11.81 -0.37
N ALA A 46 -7.09 -11.61 0.42
CA ALA A 46 -7.04 -12.12 1.80
C ALA A 46 -8.15 -11.52 2.67
N GLY A 47 -8.35 -10.20 2.62
CA GLY A 47 -9.34 -9.50 3.43
C GLY A 47 -10.78 -9.87 3.08
N PHE A 48 -11.14 -9.81 1.80
CA PHE A 48 -12.50 -10.13 1.34
C PHE A 48 -12.84 -11.60 1.55
N LEU A 49 -11.92 -12.52 1.21
CA LEU A 49 -12.15 -13.94 1.44
C LEU A 49 -12.31 -14.26 2.93
N CYS A 50 -11.46 -13.69 3.78
CA CYS A 50 -11.55 -13.91 5.23
C CYS A 50 -12.88 -13.39 5.81
N SER A 51 -13.27 -12.17 5.48
CA SER A 51 -14.50 -11.57 6.00
C SER A 51 -15.74 -12.29 5.49
N ALA A 52 -15.85 -12.48 4.16
CA ALA A 52 -17.03 -13.07 3.56
C ALA A 52 -17.21 -14.56 3.93
N LEU A 53 -16.10 -15.30 4.12
CA LEU A 53 -16.15 -16.70 4.55
C LEU A 53 -16.53 -16.81 6.04
N PHE A 54 -15.79 -16.15 6.93
CA PHE A 54 -15.95 -16.39 8.38
C PHE A 54 -17.02 -15.53 9.04
N ASN A 55 -17.33 -14.36 8.50
CA ASN A 55 -18.40 -13.49 9.01
C ASN A 55 -19.66 -13.58 8.15
N GLY A 56 -19.49 -13.65 6.82
CA GLY A 56 -20.58 -13.67 5.87
C GLY A 56 -21.18 -15.05 5.60
N GLY A 57 -20.48 -16.13 5.98
CA GLY A 57 -20.93 -17.50 5.72
C GLY A 57 -21.00 -17.87 4.23
N LYS A 58 -20.37 -17.07 3.34
CA LYS A 58 -20.33 -17.35 1.90
C LYS A 58 -19.37 -18.50 1.61
N THR A 59 -19.65 -19.26 0.55
CA THR A 59 -18.70 -20.23 0.02
C THR A 59 -17.58 -19.55 -0.75
N ARG A 60 -16.45 -20.24 -0.96
CA ARG A 60 -15.35 -19.73 -1.79
C ARG A 60 -15.83 -19.32 -3.18
N ASP A 61 -16.65 -20.15 -3.82
CA ASP A 61 -17.14 -19.90 -5.18
C ASP A 61 -18.03 -18.64 -5.27
N GLN A 62 -18.89 -18.43 -4.26
CA GLN A 62 -19.70 -17.20 -4.17
C GLN A 62 -18.82 -15.96 -4.01
N ILE A 63 -17.76 -16.06 -3.21
CA ILE A 63 -16.84 -14.94 -2.99
C ILE A 63 -16.03 -14.65 -4.25
N GLU A 64 -15.51 -15.67 -4.93
CA GLU A 64 -14.73 -15.48 -6.16
C GLU A 64 -15.58 -14.91 -7.31
N ALA A 65 -16.89 -15.21 -7.34
CA ALA A 65 -17.82 -14.63 -8.30
C ALA A 65 -18.21 -13.18 -7.97
N ASP A 66 -18.57 -12.90 -6.71
CA ASP A 66 -19.23 -11.65 -6.33
C ASP A 66 -18.29 -10.59 -5.76
N GLU A 67 -17.24 -10.99 -5.04
CA GLU A 67 -16.42 -10.07 -4.21
C GLU A 67 -15.06 -9.77 -4.83
N LEU A 68 -14.60 -10.58 -5.78
CA LEU A 68 -13.32 -10.40 -6.48
C LEU A 68 -13.48 -9.91 -7.92
N THR A 69 -14.65 -9.35 -8.26
CA THR A 69 -14.97 -8.81 -9.58
C THR A 69 -15.51 -7.37 -9.46
N GLY A 70 -15.33 -6.57 -10.52
CA GLY A 70 -15.79 -5.16 -10.50
C GLY A 70 -15.03 -4.28 -9.50
N ILE A 71 -13.79 -4.67 -9.17
CA ILE A 71 -12.93 -3.96 -8.23
C ILE A 71 -12.00 -3.01 -9.00
N TYR A 72 -11.04 -2.37 -8.33
CA TYR A 72 -10.12 -1.48 -9.05
C TYR A 72 -9.35 -2.23 -10.14
N PRO A 73 -9.37 -1.76 -11.41
CA PRO A 73 -8.73 -2.47 -12.52
C PRO A 73 -7.23 -2.74 -12.32
N LEU A 74 -6.56 -1.92 -11.51
CA LEU A 74 -5.15 -2.08 -11.14
C LEU A 74 -4.84 -3.45 -10.52
N VAL A 75 -5.80 -4.04 -9.79
CA VAL A 75 -5.58 -5.25 -8.99
C VAL A 75 -6.53 -6.40 -9.32
N GLU A 76 -7.61 -6.17 -10.06
CA GLU A 76 -8.68 -7.14 -10.30
C GLU A 76 -8.16 -8.48 -10.85
N ASP A 77 -7.45 -8.44 -11.99
CA ASP A 77 -6.94 -9.65 -12.62
C ASP A 77 -6.02 -10.45 -11.68
N GLN A 78 -5.12 -9.74 -11.01
CA GLN A 78 -4.17 -10.38 -10.11
C GLN A 78 -4.85 -10.92 -8.84
N ALA A 79 -5.82 -10.20 -8.26
CA ALA A 79 -6.57 -10.65 -7.09
C ALA A 79 -7.38 -11.92 -7.41
N ARG A 80 -7.87 -12.07 -8.64
CA ARG A 80 -8.52 -13.30 -9.10
C ARG A 80 -7.54 -14.45 -9.26
N GLN A 81 -6.35 -14.20 -9.82
CA GLN A 81 -5.35 -15.23 -10.12
C GLN A 81 -4.57 -15.75 -8.91
N LEU A 82 -4.27 -14.89 -7.93
CA LEU A 82 -3.50 -15.27 -6.74
C LEU A 82 -4.19 -16.40 -5.97
N GLN A 83 -3.43 -17.35 -5.45
CA GLN A 83 -3.99 -18.45 -4.65
C GLN A 83 -4.10 -18.04 -3.18
N ALA A 84 -5.20 -18.42 -2.55
CA ALA A 84 -5.44 -18.17 -1.14
C ALA A 84 -5.37 -19.49 -0.35
N GLU A 85 -4.65 -19.46 0.75
CA GLU A 85 -4.61 -20.51 1.76
C GLU A 85 -5.58 -20.14 2.88
N ILE A 86 -6.57 -21.01 3.14
CA ILE A 86 -7.59 -20.80 4.17
C ILE A 86 -7.28 -21.73 5.34
N ASP A 87 -7.05 -21.13 6.51
CA ASP A 87 -6.91 -21.84 7.77
C ASP A 87 -8.22 -21.70 8.56
N TYR A 88 -9.05 -22.74 8.51
CA TYR A 88 -10.36 -22.77 9.17
C TYR A 88 -10.26 -22.84 10.70
N GLN A 89 -9.18 -23.41 11.24
CA GLN A 89 -8.98 -23.52 12.68
C GLN A 89 -8.60 -22.17 13.28
N ALA A 90 -7.63 -21.50 12.68
CA ALA A 90 -7.20 -20.16 13.11
C ALA A 90 -8.07 -19.03 12.53
N LYS A 91 -9.07 -19.36 11.71
CA LYS A 91 -9.96 -18.42 11.00
C LYS A 91 -9.21 -17.27 10.33
N ARG A 92 -8.24 -17.61 9.48
CA ARG A 92 -7.40 -16.65 8.74
C ARG A 92 -7.20 -17.08 7.30
N VAL A 93 -6.89 -16.12 6.45
CA VAL A 93 -6.56 -16.33 5.04
C VAL A 93 -5.20 -15.74 4.74
N SER A 94 -4.34 -16.49 4.08
CA SER A 94 -3.01 -16.05 3.64
C SER A 94 -2.93 -16.08 2.11
N VAL A 95 -2.33 -15.05 1.51
CA VAL A 95 -2.14 -14.94 0.05
C VAL A 95 -0.70 -14.52 -0.23
N ALA A 96 0.07 -15.39 -0.87
CA ALA A 96 1.41 -15.08 -1.34
C ALA A 96 1.32 -14.27 -2.65
N TYR A 97 2.13 -13.22 -2.79
CA TYR A 97 2.26 -12.46 -4.04
C TYR A 97 3.65 -12.52 -4.65
N ASP A 98 4.62 -13.10 -3.93
CA ASP A 98 5.86 -13.61 -4.49
C ASP A 98 6.46 -14.69 -3.58
N ARG A 99 7.65 -15.19 -3.95
CA ARG A 99 8.32 -16.29 -3.25
C ARG A 99 8.65 -16.03 -1.78
N LYS A 100 8.71 -14.77 -1.34
CA LYS A 100 9.15 -14.39 0.02
C LYS A 100 8.13 -13.53 0.76
N ARG A 101 7.09 -13.06 0.09
CA ARG A 101 6.12 -12.11 0.66
C ARG A 101 4.68 -12.60 0.48
N MET A 102 3.92 -12.44 1.56
CA MET A 102 2.51 -12.78 1.63
C MET A 102 1.75 -11.79 2.50
N VAL A 103 0.43 -11.72 2.33
CA VAL A 103 -0.47 -10.99 3.22
C VAL A 103 -1.34 -12.01 3.95
N THR A 104 -1.51 -11.84 5.27
CA THR A 104 -2.41 -12.68 6.09
C THR A 104 -3.49 -11.81 6.72
N ALA A 105 -4.75 -12.19 6.53
CA ALA A 105 -5.93 -11.55 7.11
C ALA A 105 -6.58 -12.50 8.14
N PRO A 106 -6.63 -12.14 9.43
CA PRO A 106 -7.41 -12.87 10.42
C PRO A 106 -8.88 -12.45 10.41
N SER A 107 -9.78 -13.34 10.85
CA SER A 107 -11.19 -12.98 11.03
C SER A 107 -11.31 -11.88 12.09
N PRO A 108 -12.09 -10.81 11.86
CA PRO A 108 -12.23 -9.69 12.80
C PRO A 108 -12.68 -10.11 14.21
N HIS A 109 -13.46 -11.19 14.32
CA HIS A 109 -13.89 -11.72 15.61
C HIS A 109 -12.75 -12.43 16.37
N SER A 110 -11.76 -12.94 15.65
CA SER A 110 -10.55 -13.57 16.20
C SER A 110 -9.45 -12.55 16.49
N ALA A 111 -9.45 -11.44 15.74
CA ALA A 111 -8.53 -10.34 15.88
C ALA A 111 -9.14 -9.27 16.79
N HIS A 112 -9.03 -9.43 18.12
CA HIS A 112 -9.38 -8.38 19.08
C HIS A 112 -8.76 -7.03 18.66
N GLY A 113 -9.56 -6.16 18.02
CA GLY A 113 -9.18 -4.79 17.65
C GLY A 113 -8.19 -4.61 16.48
N LEU A 114 -7.90 -5.64 15.69
CA LEU A 114 -6.90 -5.57 14.61
C LEU A 114 -7.55 -5.86 13.24
N TRP A 115 -8.29 -4.88 12.71
CA TRP A 115 -8.30 -4.73 11.26
C TRP A 115 -6.83 -4.65 10.82
N PRO A 116 -6.38 -5.35 9.76
CA PRO A 116 -5.02 -5.20 9.31
C PRO A 116 -4.84 -3.72 8.94
N LYS A 117 -4.09 -2.99 9.77
CA LYS A 117 -3.40 -1.80 9.31
C LYS A 117 -2.53 -2.31 8.17
N ALA A 118 -3.04 -2.15 6.95
CA ALA A 118 -2.30 -2.46 5.74
C ALA A 118 -0.97 -1.74 5.90
N SER A 119 0.07 -2.50 6.25
CA SER A 119 1.43 -1.99 6.30
C SER A 119 1.87 -1.96 4.85
N ALA A 120 1.30 -1.03 4.10
CA ALA A 120 1.90 -0.55 2.88
C ALA A 120 3.22 0.12 3.30
N PRO A 121 4.38 -0.31 2.79
CA PRO A 121 5.56 0.52 2.87
C PRO A 121 5.28 1.77 2.03
N VAL A 122 5.32 2.93 2.68
CA VAL A 122 5.65 4.20 2.02
C VAL A 122 7.04 4.12 1.42
#